data_AF-A0A352XJ27-F1
#
_entry.id   AF-A0A352XJ27-F1
#
_cell.length_a   1.000
_cell.length_b   1.000
_cell.length_c   1.000
_cell.angle_alpha   90.00
_cell.angle_beta   90.00
_cell.angle_gamma   90.00
#
_symmetry.space_group_name_H-M   'P 1'
#
loop_
_entity.id
_entity.type
_entity.pdbx_description
1 polymer ?
#
loop_
_entity_poly.entity_id
_entity_poly.type
_entity_poly.pdbx_seq_one_letter_code
_entity_poly.pdbx_strand_id
1 'polypeptide(L)'
;VFFEASKWGATFGKKICGLRVMQPSGAPISFSQAVVRNFLRVVDINPPFFGLIGMVSCLATRRFQRLGDLAAGTVVVYDRQDLMPASQGPPPLSPVRPSVAIKPEEARALATFRDRSVFWSDARRVEIADHLEVLSGTRGMPGVNRLLAMAHWLQERR
;
A
#
# COMPACT_ATOMS: atom_id res chain seq x y z
N VAL A 1 22.98 4.61 -11.86
CA VAL A 1 23.23 5.12 -10.50
C VAL A 1 22.52 6.45 -10.24
N PHE A 2 22.75 7.50 -11.03
CA PHE A 2 22.13 8.82 -10.84
C PHE A 2 20.58 8.82 -10.76
N PHE A 3 19.89 8.01 -11.56
CA PHE A 3 18.42 7.91 -11.49
C PHE A 3 17.89 7.16 -10.26
N GLU A 4 18.66 6.23 -9.71
CA GLU A 4 18.25 5.42 -8.55
C GLU A 4 18.45 6.17 -7.23
N ALA A 5 19.41 7.09 -7.18
CA ALA A 5 19.64 8.01 -6.06
C ALA A 5 18.78 9.29 -6.11
N SER A 6 17.98 9.44 -7.16
CA SER A 6 17.01 10.53 -7.26
C SER A 6 15.75 10.19 -6.46
N LYS A 7 14.92 11.18 -6.11
CA LYS A 7 13.69 11.04 -5.31
C LYS A 7 12.71 9.96 -5.81
N TRP A 8 12.89 9.51 -7.04
CA TRP A 8 12.13 8.49 -7.73
C TRP A 8 12.46 7.05 -7.29
N GLY A 9 13.65 6.77 -6.75
CA GLY A 9 14.04 5.44 -6.26
C GLY A 9 13.98 4.33 -7.32
N ALA A 10 13.98 4.68 -8.61
CA ALA A 10 13.77 3.75 -9.72
C ALA A 10 14.54 4.20 -10.97
N THR A 11 15.11 3.24 -11.70
CA THR A 11 15.62 3.49 -13.06
C THR A 11 14.44 3.60 -14.04
N PHE A 12 14.63 4.27 -15.19
CA PHE A 12 13.56 4.49 -16.17
C PHE A 12 12.79 3.20 -16.55
N GLY A 13 13.51 2.10 -16.80
CA GLY A 13 12.89 0.79 -17.05
C GLY A 13 12.09 0.23 -15.88
N LYS A 14 12.54 0.44 -14.63
CA LYS A 14 11.78 0.05 -13.43
C LYS A 14 10.51 0.87 -13.28
N LYS A 15 10.57 2.16 -13.64
CA LYS A 15 9.40 3.05 -13.60
C LYS A 15 8.33 2.63 -14.62
N ILE A 16 8.72 2.21 -15.83
CA ILE A 16 7.79 1.65 -16.83
C ILE A 16 7.11 0.39 -16.29
N CYS A 17 7.83 -0.46 -15.55
CA CYS A 17 7.25 -1.65 -14.92
C CYS A 17 6.48 -1.36 -13.62
N GLY A 18 6.31 -0.10 -13.21
CA GLY A 18 5.65 0.25 -11.95
C GLY A 18 6.41 -0.25 -10.72
N LEU A 19 7.74 -0.29 -10.77
CA LEU A 19 8.60 -0.79 -9.69
C LEU A 19 9.39 0.36 -9.05
N ARG A 20 9.46 0.36 -7.72
CA ARG A 20 10.25 1.32 -6.94
C ARG A 20 11.09 0.61 -5.89
N VAL A 21 12.32 1.08 -5.71
CA VAL A 21 13.22 0.58 -4.68
C VAL A 21 13.13 1.49 -3.47
N MET A 22 12.96 0.89 -2.30
CA MET A 22 12.86 1.59 -1.02
C MET A 22 13.64 0.84 0.05
N GLN A 23 13.91 1.49 1.17
CA GLN A 23 14.34 0.79 2.37
C GLN A 23 13.15 -0.02 2.95
N PRO A 24 13.41 -1.07 3.75
CA PRO A 24 12.35 -1.80 4.47
C PRO A 24 11.46 -0.91 5.36
N SER A 25 11.97 0.26 5.79
CA SER A 25 11.24 1.30 6.53
C SER A 25 10.31 2.16 5.66
N GLY A 26 10.37 2.04 4.33
CA GLY A 26 9.67 2.89 3.37
C GLY A 26 10.41 4.18 2.99
N ALA A 27 11.58 4.44 3.56
CA ALA A 27 12.40 5.60 3.22
C ALA A 27 13.03 5.46 1.81
N PRO A 28 13.30 6.58 1.10
CA PRO A 28 14.03 6.54 -0.17
C PRO A 28 15.46 6.03 0.06
N ILE A 29 16.02 5.38 -0.96
CA ILE A 29 17.38 4.84 -0.88
C ILE A 29 18.43 5.96 -0.97
N SER A 30 19.57 5.77 -0.31
CA SER A 30 20.72 6.68 -0.39
C SER A 30 21.57 6.43 -1.62
N PHE A 31 22.39 7.41 -2.02
CA PHE A 31 23.31 7.28 -3.16
C PHE A 31 24.30 6.12 -2.99
N SER A 32 24.85 5.93 -1.80
CA SER A 32 25.73 4.81 -1.48
C SER A 32 25.06 3.44 -1.68
N GLN A 33 23.81 3.29 -1.25
CA GLN A 33 23.01 2.06 -1.44
C GLN A 33 22.80 1.76 -2.93
N ALA A 34 22.55 2.79 -3.76
CA ALA A 34 22.44 2.64 -5.20
C ALA A 34 23.76 2.21 -5.86
N VAL A 35 24.91 2.75 -5.39
CA VAL A 35 26.24 2.38 -5.88
C VAL A 35 26.56 0.93 -5.54
N VAL A 36 26.36 0.50 -4.29
CA VAL A 36 26.59 -0.88 -3.83
C VAL A 36 25.82 -1.88 -4.67
N ARG A 37 24.53 -1.58 -4.94
CA ARG A 37 23.67 -2.42 -5.79
C ARG A 37 24.17 -2.52 -7.22
N ASN A 38 24.68 -1.43 -7.78
CA ASN A 38 25.21 -1.42 -9.15
C ASN A 38 26.58 -2.13 -9.25
N PHE A 39 27.41 -2.05 -8.22
CA PHE A 39 28.68 -2.75 -8.17
C PHE A 39 28.47 -4.27 -8.04
N LEU A 40 27.59 -4.69 -7.13
CA LEU A 40 27.24 -6.10 -6.94
C LEU A 40 26.47 -6.69 -8.12
N ARG A 41 25.87 -5.86 -8.99
CA ARG A 41 25.29 -6.32 -10.26
C ARG A 41 26.33 -6.98 -11.18
N VAL A 42 27.59 -6.55 -11.12
CA VAL A 42 28.68 -7.18 -11.90
C VAL A 42 28.96 -8.58 -11.37
N VAL A 43 28.88 -8.76 -10.05
CA VAL A 43 29.04 -10.07 -9.38
C VAL A 43 27.83 -10.97 -9.65
N ASP A 44 26.62 -10.41 -9.57
CA ASP A 44 25.38 -11.15 -9.82
C ASP A 44 25.29 -11.63 -11.28
N ILE A 45 25.71 -10.83 -12.27
CA ILE A 45 25.61 -11.15 -13.71
C ILE A 45 26.96 -11.66 -14.27
N ASN A 46 27.87 -12.14 -13.41
CA ASN A 46 29.20 -12.55 -13.83
C ASN A 46 29.12 -13.64 -14.93
N PRO A 47 29.74 -13.46 -16.11
CA PRO A 47 29.69 -14.38 -17.25
C PRO A 47 29.93 -15.87 -16.94
N PRO A 48 30.87 -16.28 -16.08
CA PRO A 48 31.10 -17.70 -15.79
C PRO A 48 29.94 -18.40 -15.07
N PHE A 49 29.03 -17.66 -14.43
CA PHE A 49 27.91 -18.22 -13.67
C PHE A 49 26.53 -17.74 -14.15
N PHE A 50 26.45 -17.01 -15.27
CA PHE A 50 25.19 -16.63 -15.94
C PHE A 50 24.06 -16.11 -15.03
N GLY A 51 24.34 -15.43 -13.91
CA GLY A 51 23.26 -14.97 -13.03
C GLY A 51 22.88 -15.91 -11.88
N LEU A 52 23.50 -17.09 -11.74
CA LEU A 52 23.13 -18.10 -10.73
C LEU A 52 23.14 -17.56 -9.30
N ILE A 53 24.13 -16.75 -8.94
CA ILE A 53 24.25 -16.16 -7.60
C ILE A 53 23.06 -15.24 -7.30
N GLY A 54 22.70 -14.38 -8.26
CA GLY A 54 21.52 -13.52 -8.16
C GLY A 54 20.22 -14.32 -8.11
N MET A 55 20.13 -15.43 -8.85
CA MET A 55 18.94 -16.29 -8.85
C MET A 55 18.77 -17.06 -7.54
N VAL A 56 19.85 -17.67 -7.03
CA VAL A 56 19.84 -18.42 -5.76
C VAL A 56 19.55 -17.49 -4.58
N SER A 57 20.13 -16.29 -4.54
CA SER A 57 19.83 -15.31 -3.48
C SER A 57 18.37 -14.87 -3.47
N CYS A 58 17.77 -14.65 -4.65
CA CYS A 58 16.34 -14.36 -4.77
C CYS A 58 15.48 -15.52 -4.24
N LEU A 59 15.81 -16.77 -4.59
CA LEU A 59 15.07 -17.95 -4.16
C LEU A 59 15.24 -18.25 -2.66
N ALA A 60 16.43 -17.99 -2.11
CA ALA A 60 16.73 -18.19 -0.70
C ALA A 60 16.08 -17.15 0.21
N THR A 61 15.65 -16.01 -0.34
CA THR A 61 15.11 -14.90 0.45
C THR A 61 13.60 -14.78 0.26
N ARG A 62 12.83 -14.73 1.36
CA ARG A 62 11.35 -14.57 1.33
C ARG A 62 10.84 -13.33 0.58
N ARG A 63 11.70 -12.33 0.38
CA ARG A 63 11.40 -11.06 -0.28
C ARG A 63 11.94 -10.99 -1.71
N PHE A 64 12.43 -12.11 -2.27
CA PHE A 64 12.99 -12.20 -3.61
C PHE A 64 14.07 -11.14 -3.90
N GLN A 65 14.97 -10.94 -2.93
CA GLN A 65 16.04 -9.95 -2.99
C GLN A 65 17.31 -10.56 -3.59
N ARG A 66 17.96 -9.84 -4.50
CA ARG A 66 19.27 -10.22 -5.02
C ARG A 66 20.35 -9.93 -3.98
N LEU A 67 21.54 -10.49 -4.18
CA LEU A 67 22.70 -10.23 -3.32
C LEU A 67 23.01 -8.73 -3.19
N GLY A 68 22.88 -7.97 -4.28
CA GLY A 68 22.98 -6.51 -4.26
C GLY A 68 21.92 -5.81 -3.38
N ASP A 69 20.67 -6.28 -3.41
CA ASP A 69 19.58 -5.70 -2.62
C ASP A 69 19.69 -6.07 -1.13
N LEU A 70 20.22 -7.27 -0.83
CA LEU A 70 20.56 -7.71 0.53
C LEU A 70 21.70 -6.86 1.11
N ALA A 71 22.80 -6.71 0.37
CA ALA A 71 23.97 -5.95 0.82
C ALA A 71 23.68 -4.47 1.04
N ALA A 72 22.81 -3.87 0.23
CA ALA A 72 22.38 -2.49 0.40
C ALA A 72 21.21 -2.32 1.37
N GLY A 73 20.59 -3.40 1.85
CA GLY A 73 19.45 -3.36 2.75
C GLY A 73 18.22 -2.70 2.12
N THR A 74 17.92 -3.01 0.85
CA THR A 74 16.82 -2.41 0.08
C THR A 74 15.82 -3.44 -0.40
N VAL A 75 14.56 -3.04 -0.57
CA VAL A 75 13.48 -3.87 -1.11
C VAL A 75 12.90 -3.23 -2.37
N VAL A 76 12.48 -4.07 -3.32
CA VAL A 76 11.78 -3.63 -4.52
C VAL A 76 10.29 -3.88 -4.31
N VAL A 77 9.49 -2.83 -4.47
CA VAL A 77 8.03 -2.87 -4.31
C VAL A 77 7.37 -2.40 -5.59
N TYR A 78 6.12 -2.84 -5.81
CA TYR A 78 5.28 -2.26 -6.85
C TYR A 78 4.83 -0.88 -6.41
N ASP A 79 5.23 0.14 -7.15
CA ASP A 79 4.73 1.51 -7.05
C ASP A 79 3.36 1.53 -7.74
N ARG A 80 2.32 1.09 -7.01
CA ARG A 80 0.93 1.17 -7.49
C ARG A 80 0.52 2.63 -7.56
N GLN A 81 0.88 3.29 -8.66
CA GLN A 81 0.35 4.61 -9.01
C GLN A 81 -1.15 4.51 -9.38
N ASP A 82 -1.63 3.31 -9.73
CA ASP A 82 -3.03 3.04 -10.09
C ASP A 82 -3.90 2.56 -8.93
N LEU A 83 -3.70 3.11 -7.73
CA LEU A 83 -4.85 3.28 -6.84
C LEU A 83 -5.61 4.52 -7.31
N MET A 84 -6.12 4.48 -8.54
CA MET A 84 -7.32 5.25 -8.83
C MET A 84 -8.30 4.92 -7.69
N PRO A 85 -8.92 5.91 -7.03
CA PRO A 85 -10.05 5.65 -6.15
C PRO A 85 -10.95 4.65 -6.85
N ALA A 86 -11.03 3.42 -6.33
CA ALA A 86 -11.82 2.36 -6.97
C ALA A 86 -13.29 2.77 -7.07
N SER A 87 -13.68 3.77 -6.28
CA SER A 87 -14.84 4.60 -6.50
C SER A 87 -14.57 5.99 -5.91
N GLN A 88 -15.12 7.06 -6.52
CA GLN A 88 -15.15 8.38 -5.90
C GLN A 88 -15.71 8.21 -4.48
N GLY A 89 -15.09 8.85 -3.48
CA GLY A 89 -15.52 8.71 -2.10
C GLY A 89 -17.04 8.90 -1.96
N PRO A 90 -17.66 8.40 -0.87
CA PRO A 90 -19.09 8.57 -0.68
C PRO A 90 -19.47 10.03 -0.97
N PRO A 91 -20.57 10.28 -1.71
CA PRO A 91 -21.06 11.64 -1.92
C PRO A 91 -21.19 12.34 -0.55
N PRO A 92 -21.11 13.67 -0.44
CA PRO A 92 -21.28 14.33 0.86
C PRO A 92 -22.57 13.85 1.53
N LEU A 93 -22.42 12.99 2.54
CA LEU A 93 -23.53 12.38 3.25
C LEU A 93 -23.88 13.25 4.44
N SER A 94 -25.17 13.49 4.66
CA SER A 94 -25.62 14.12 5.89
C SER A 94 -25.16 13.27 7.09
N PRO A 95 -24.51 13.86 8.10
CA PRO A 95 -24.02 13.11 9.25
C PRO A 95 -25.18 12.44 10.00
N VAL A 96 -25.06 11.14 10.25
CA VAL A 96 -26.10 10.35 10.94
C VAL A 96 -25.59 9.95 12.32
N ARG A 97 -26.35 10.27 13.37
CA ARG A 97 -26.03 9.82 14.73
C ARG A 97 -26.20 8.28 14.82
N PRO A 98 -25.23 7.54 15.36
CA PRO A 98 -25.40 6.14 15.72
C PRO A 98 -26.54 5.93 16.72
N SER A 99 -27.40 4.95 16.48
CA SER A 99 -28.49 4.59 17.40
C SER A 99 -28.00 3.90 18.67
N VAL A 100 -26.76 3.41 18.67
CA VAL A 100 -26.13 2.69 19.78
C VAL A 100 -24.90 3.45 20.26
N ALA A 101 -24.58 3.35 21.55
CA ALA A 101 -23.35 3.91 22.10
C ALA A 101 -22.13 3.18 21.53
N ILE A 102 -21.25 3.93 20.85
CA ILE A 102 -20.06 3.41 20.19
C ILE A 102 -18.85 3.57 21.12
N LYS A 103 -18.09 2.49 21.31
CA LYS A 103 -16.83 2.52 22.08
C LYS A 103 -15.74 3.28 21.31
N PRO A 104 -14.71 3.82 22.00
CA PRO A 104 -13.61 4.52 21.32
C PRO A 104 -12.88 3.69 20.27
N GLU A 105 -12.77 2.38 20.46
CA GLU A 105 -12.18 1.43 19.50
C GLU A 105 -13.02 1.28 18.23
N GLU A 106 -14.35 1.19 18.36
CA GLU A 106 -15.30 1.08 17.26
C GLU A 106 -15.36 2.38 16.45
N ALA A 107 -15.30 3.54 17.12
CA ALA A 107 -15.22 4.83 16.46
C ALA A 107 -13.96 4.96 15.60
N ARG A 108 -12.81 4.45 16.07
CA ARG A 108 -11.57 4.38 15.28
C ARG A 108 -11.70 3.41 14.10
N ALA A 109 -12.40 2.29 14.28
CA ALA A 109 -12.66 1.35 13.20
C ALA A 109 -13.52 1.98 12.10
N LEU A 110 -14.57 2.74 12.45
CA LEU A 110 -15.40 3.48 11.50
C LEU A 110 -14.62 4.57 10.76
N ALA A 111 -13.75 5.31 11.46
CA ALA A 111 -12.86 6.28 10.81
C ALA A 111 -11.90 5.59 9.82
N THR A 112 -11.31 4.47 10.22
CA THR A 112 -10.43 3.67 9.37
C THR A 112 -11.16 3.11 8.16
N PHE A 113 -12.41 2.64 8.34
CA PHE A 113 -13.26 2.18 7.25
C PHE A 113 -13.49 3.31 6.24
N ARG A 114 -13.85 4.52 6.68
CA ARG A 114 -14.06 5.67 5.81
C ARG A 114 -12.82 6.06 5.02
N ASP A 115 -11.67 6.13 5.68
CA ASP A 115 -10.43 6.56 5.03
C ASP A 115 -9.91 5.51 4.03
N ARG A 116 -10.23 4.22 4.26
CA ARG A 116 -9.82 3.12 3.38
C ARG A 116 -10.85 2.76 2.31
N SER A 117 -12.13 3.07 2.50
CA SER A 117 -13.20 2.65 1.60
C SER A 117 -12.97 3.14 0.17
N VAL A 118 -12.39 4.34 0.01
CA VAL A 118 -12.06 4.94 -1.29
C VAL A 118 -11.18 4.03 -2.16
N PHE A 119 -10.34 3.19 -1.53
CA PHE A 119 -9.43 2.26 -2.22
C PHE A 119 -10.05 0.88 -2.48
N TRP A 120 -11.29 0.63 -2.05
CA TRP A 120 -11.98 -0.65 -2.24
C TRP A 120 -13.02 -0.55 -3.35
N SER A 121 -13.20 -1.65 -4.08
CA SER A 121 -14.33 -1.83 -5.01
C SER A 121 -15.66 -1.78 -4.25
N ASP A 122 -16.74 -1.43 -4.94
CA ASP A 122 -18.07 -1.34 -4.34
C ASP A 122 -18.50 -2.67 -3.71
N ALA A 123 -18.23 -3.80 -4.39
CA ALA A 123 -18.49 -5.14 -3.86
C ALA A 123 -17.79 -5.39 -2.52
N ARG A 124 -16.53 -4.95 -2.37
CA ARG A 124 -15.77 -5.12 -1.13
C ARG A 124 -16.26 -4.18 -0.02
N ARG A 125 -16.68 -2.96 -0.37
CA ARG A 125 -17.30 -2.04 0.59
C ARG A 125 -18.59 -2.63 1.16
N VAL A 126 -19.44 -3.19 0.29
CA VAL A 126 -20.68 -3.85 0.67
C VAL A 126 -20.41 -5.06 1.56
N GLU A 127 -19.49 -5.94 1.16
CA GLU A 127 -19.14 -7.12 1.95
C GLU A 127 -18.73 -6.76 3.39
N ILE A 128 -17.86 -5.75 3.56
CA ILE A 128 -17.41 -5.31 4.89
C ILE A 128 -18.55 -4.61 5.65
N ALA A 129 -19.34 -3.77 4.97
CA ALA A 129 -20.45 -3.05 5.60
C ALA A 129 -21.57 -3.99 6.06
N ASP A 130 -21.82 -5.07 5.33
CA ASP A 130 -22.85 -6.06 5.66
C ASP A 130 -22.53 -6.82 6.95
N HIS A 131 -21.25 -6.96 7.33
CA HIS A 131 -20.89 -7.46 8.67
C HIS A 131 -21.35 -6.52 9.81
N LEU A 132 -21.61 -5.25 9.50
CA LEU A 132 -22.08 -4.23 10.43
C LEU A 132 -23.56 -3.91 10.22
N GLU A 133 -24.34 -4.81 9.60
CA GLU A 133 -25.78 -4.64 9.38
C GLU A 133 -26.53 -4.29 10.67
N VAL A 134 -26.15 -4.88 11.80
CA VAL A 134 -26.79 -4.60 13.10
C VAL A 134 -26.64 -3.12 13.49
N LEU A 135 -25.54 -2.47 13.07
CA LEU A 135 -25.27 -1.06 13.33
C LEU A 135 -25.85 -0.15 12.24
N SER A 136 -25.73 -0.51 10.97
CA SER A 136 -26.25 0.29 9.84
C SER A 136 -27.78 0.17 9.71
N GLY A 137 -28.37 -0.94 10.14
CA GLY A 137 -29.78 -1.28 9.95
C GLY A 137 -30.17 -1.57 8.49
N THR A 138 -29.21 -1.59 7.58
CA THR A 138 -29.42 -1.84 6.13
C THR A 138 -28.21 -2.58 5.55
N ARG A 139 -28.46 -3.43 4.53
CA ARG A 139 -27.42 -4.11 3.74
C ARG A 139 -27.15 -3.39 2.42
N GLY A 140 -26.05 -3.75 1.76
CA GLY A 140 -25.67 -3.22 0.46
C GLY A 140 -25.13 -1.79 0.53
N MET A 141 -25.18 -1.09 -0.59
CA MET A 141 -24.68 0.29 -0.69
C MET A 141 -25.36 1.28 0.28
N PRO A 142 -26.66 1.16 0.61
CA PRO A 142 -27.27 1.97 1.67
C PRO A 142 -26.60 1.77 3.04
N GLY A 143 -26.18 0.55 3.37
CA GLY A 143 -25.44 0.24 4.60
C GLY A 143 -24.07 0.91 4.62
N VAL A 144 -23.33 0.81 3.50
CA VAL A 144 -22.05 1.50 3.28
C VAL A 144 -22.20 3.01 3.52
N ASN A 145 -23.19 3.65 2.88
CA ASN A 145 -23.44 5.08 3.02
C ASN A 145 -23.74 5.44 4.48
N ARG A 146 -24.59 4.67 5.15
CA ARG A 146 -24.94 4.96 6.54
C ARG A 146 -23.76 4.86 7.50
N LEU A 147 -22.86 3.90 7.31
CA LEU A 147 -21.61 3.80 8.08
C LEU A 147 -20.67 4.98 7.82
N LEU A 148 -20.56 5.43 6.57
CA LEU A 148 -19.75 6.60 6.20
C LEU A 148 -20.33 7.89 6.80
N ALA A 149 -21.66 8.03 6.84
CA ALA A 149 -22.35 9.12 7.51
C ALA A 149 -22.17 9.11 9.04
N MET A 150 -22.18 7.92 9.66
CA MET A 150 -21.86 7.77 11.09
C MET A 150 -20.42 8.13 11.41
N ALA A 151 -19.48 7.68 10.57
CA ALA A 151 -18.06 8.04 10.71
C ALA A 151 -17.84 9.56 10.58
N HIS A 152 -18.57 10.22 9.68
CA HIS A 152 -18.55 11.68 9.55
C HIS A 152 -19.05 12.38 10.81
N TRP A 153 -20.23 11.98 11.32
CA TRP A 153 -20.81 12.55 12.55
C TRP A 153 -19.88 12.41 13.77
N LEU A 154 -19.18 11.26 13.88
CA LEU A 154 -18.23 11.01 14.97
C LEU A 154 -16.99 11.91 14.91
N GLN A 155 -16.58 12.35 13.71
CA GLN A 155 -15.42 13.24 13.56
C GLN A 155 -15.75 14.70 13.84
N GLU A 156 -16.94 15.18 13.46
CA GLU A 156 -17.36 16.56 13.75
C GLU A 156 -17.49 16.84 15.26
N ARG A 157 -17.66 15.80 16.07
CA ARG A 157 -17.81 15.89 17.53
C ARG A 157 -16.50 15.84 18.33
N ARG A 158 -15.37 15.70 17.65
CA ARG A 158 -14.06 15.54 18.27
C ARG A 158 -13.28 16.85 18.23
#